data_AF-A0A250FKY4-F1
#
_entry.id   AF-A0A250FKY4-F1
#
_cell.length_a   1.000
_cell.length_b   1.000
_cell.length_c   1.000
_cell.angle_alpha   90.00
_cell.angle_beta   90.00
_cell.angle_gamma   90.00
#
_symmetry.space_group_name_H-M   'P 1'
#
loop_
_entity.id
_entity.type
_entity.pdbx_description
1 polymer ?
#
loop_
_entity_poly.entity_id
_entity_poly.type
_entity_poly.pdbx_seq_one_letter_code
_entity_poly.pdbx_strand_id
1 'polypeptide(L)'
;MKKILIHILIIASAVYISFVFYRTIAIYSQIETMKKTTALVNTCYKQGVILKAYLEKIDGVKQKYKITFLYRATGLFSIRQVPQINDEEEITYYEIEKCYFNKDDVFSTTNKVGISTEKYQRSDFQLFLDIFSYYKNVLFYALFFLNCAFYCYVDSSNKSIKFFCNIYTIIFLFI
;
A
#
# COMPACT_ATOMS: atom_id res chain seq x y z
N MET A 1 4.24 36.61 2.02
CA MET A 1 3.19 35.69 2.52
C MET A 1 2.89 34.52 1.59
N LYS A 2 2.50 34.70 0.32
CA LYS A 2 2.18 33.59 -0.61
C LYS A 2 3.30 32.53 -0.73
N LYS A 3 4.57 32.95 -0.83
CA LYS A 3 5.72 32.02 -0.89
C LYS A 3 5.89 31.18 0.39
N ILE A 4 5.67 31.75 1.58
CA ILE A 4 5.82 31.05 2.86
C ILE A 4 4.76 29.97 3.03
N LEU A 5 3.50 30.27 2.69
CA LEU A 5 2.41 29.31 2.76
C LEU A 5 2.69 28.06 1.91
N ILE A 6 3.27 28.26 0.72
CA ILE A 6 3.61 27.15 -0.18
C ILE A 6 4.74 26.29 0.40
N HIS A 7 5.76 26.89 1.02
CA HIS A 7 6.83 26.13 1.67
C HIS A 7 6.29 25.30 2.84
N ILE A 8 5.40 25.86 3.66
CA ILE A 8 4.74 25.14 4.76
C ILE A 8 3.98 23.92 4.23
N LEU A 9 3.27 24.07 3.11
CA LEU A 9 2.50 22.98 2.52
C LEU A 9 3.39 21.88 1.92
N ILE A 10 4.47 22.25 1.23
CA ILE A 10 5.48 21.29 0.74
C ILE A 10 6.08 20.52 1.92
N ILE A 11 6.45 21.21 3.01
CA ILE A 11 6.97 20.56 4.21
C ILE A 11 5.94 19.60 4.81
N ALA A 12 4.68 20.04 4.99
CA ALA A 12 3.63 19.21 5.56
C ALA A 12 3.38 17.93 4.73
N SER A 13 3.39 18.06 3.41
CA SER A 13 3.24 16.91 2.52
C SER A 13 4.46 15.97 2.54
N ALA A 14 5.68 16.51 2.56
CA ALA A 14 6.91 15.73 2.69
C ALA A 14 6.97 14.98 4.03
N VAL A 15 6.48 15.58 5.12
CA VAL A 15 6.34 14.94 6.43
C VAL A 15 5.39 13.74 6.35
N TYR A 16 4.22 13.90 5.71
CA TYR A 16 3.28 12.79 5.56
C TYR A 16 3.85 11.63 4.73
N ILE A 17 4.51 11.93 3.62
CA ILE A 17 5.11 10.89 2.77
C ILE A 17 6.25 10.19 3.52
N SER A 18 7.11 10.95 4.21
CA SER A 18 8.18 10.39 5.03
C SER A 18 7.63 9.50 6.15
N PHE A 19 6.49 9.87 6.74
CA PHE A 19 5.80 9.04 7.73
C PHE A 19 5.32 7.70 7.13
N VAL A 20 4.74 7.70 5.92
CA VAL A 20 4.32 6.46 5.24
C VAL A 20 5.52 5.53 5.00
N PHE A 21 6.63 6.07 4.49
CA PHE A 21 7.86 5.28 4.28
C PHE A 21 8.46 4.78 5.60
N TYR A 22 8.56 5.64 6.60
CA TYR A 22 9.06 5.27 7.92
C TYR A 22 8.25 4.12 8.54
N ARG A 23 6.91 4.22 8.51
CA ARG A 23 6.03 3.16 9.03
C ARG A 23 6.19 1.86 8.24
N THR A 24 6.30 1.94 6.93
CA THR A 24 6.52 0.78 6.07
C THR A 24 7.82 0.07 6.42
N ILE A 25 8.93 0.81 6.51
CA ILE A 25 10.25 0.27 6.87
C ILE A 25 10.24 -0.31 8.28
N ALA A 26 9.63 0.39 9.24
CA ALA A 26 9.56 -0.06 10.63
C ALA A 26 8.82 -1.41 10.74
N ILE A 27 7.67 -1.56 10.09
CA ILE A 27 6.94 -2.84 10.10
C ILE A 27 7.70 -3.91 9.34
N TYR A 28 8.23 -3.58 8.16
CA TYR A 28 9.02 -4.53 7.38
C TYR A 28 10.22 -5.06 8.18
N SER A 29 10.91 -4.21 8.92
CA SER A 29 12.05 -4.60 9.77
C SER A 29 11.68 -5.53 10.93
N GLN A 30 10.39 -5.61 11.29
CA GLN A 30 9.87 -6.45 12.36
C GLN A 30 9.00 -7.59 11.83
N ILE A 31 8.93 -7.79 10.50
CA ILE A 31 7.95 -8.69 9.90
C ILE A 31 8.16 -10.16 10.32
N GLU A 32 9.42 -10.55 10.56
CA GLU A 32 9.77 -11.91 11.01
C GLU A 32 9.26 -12.21 12.43
N THR A 33 9.12 -11.19 13.29
CA THR A 33 8.61 -11.35 14.65
C THR A 33 7.08 -11.21 14.73
N MET A 34 6.44 -10.78 13.64
CA MET A 34 4.99 -10.67 13.57
C MET A 34 4.33 -12.04 13.44
N LYS A 35 3.16 -12.19 14.06
CA LYS A 35 2.38 -13.42 13.98
C LYS A 35 1.95 -13.69 12.54
N LYS A 36 2.44 -14.80 11.99
CA LYS A 36 1.96 -15.37 10.73
C LYS A 36 0.64 -16.11 10.96
N THR A 37 -0.34 -15.89 10.10
CA THR A 37 -1.64 -16.55 10.17
C THR A 37 -1.84 -17.40 8.93
N THR A 38 -2.44 -18.59 9.10
CA THR A 38 -2.82 -19.48 8.01
C THR A 38 -4.33 -19.52 7.83
N ALA A 39 -4.79 -19.70 6.60
CA ALA A 39 -6.20 -19.83 6.26
C ALA A 39 -6.39 -20.62 4.96
N LEU A 40 -7.53 -21.28 4.83
CA LEU A 40 -7.91 -21.97 3.60
C LEU A 40 -8.69 -21.02 2.69
N VAL A 41 -8.35 -20.96 1.40
CA VAL A 41 -9.15 -20.25 0.41
C VAL A 41 -10.35 -21.13 0.06
N ASN A 42 -11.57 -20.68 0.37
CA ASN A 42 -12.78 -21.38 -0.05
C ASN A 42 -13.04 -21.12 -1.55
N THR A 43 -13.06 -19.86 -1.96
CA THR A 43 -13.18 -19.49 -3.37
C THR A 43 -12.48 -18.18 -3.66
N CYS A 44 -11.97 -18.01 -4.87
CA CYS A 44 -11.30 -16.82 -5.34
C CYS A 44 -11.80 -16.40 -6.74
N TYR A 45 -11.85 -15.09 -6.96
CA TYR A 45 -12.24 -14.48 -8.23
C TYR A 45 -11.19 -13.46 -8.64
N LYS A 46 -10.71 -13.57 -9.88
CA LYS A 46 -9.77 -12.61 -10.49
C LYS A 46 -10.52 -11.80 -11.55
N GLN A 47 -10.52 -10.48 -11.41
CA GLN A 47 -11.11 -9.56 -12.38
C GLN A 47 -10.07 -8.50 -12.75
N GLY A 48 -9.30 -8.76 -13.81
CA GLY A 48 -8.17 -7.93 -14.20
C GLY A 48 -7.10 -7.90 -13.10
N VAL A 49 -6.85 -6.73 -12.52
CA VAL A 49 -5.87 -6.52 -11.44
C VAL A 49 -6.45 -6.75 -10.04
N ILE A 50 -7.76 -6.99 -9.92
CA ILE A 50 -8.45 -7.16 -8.64
C ILE A 50 -8.60 -8.65 -8.32
N LEU A 51 -8.27 -9.03 -7.09
CA LEU A 51 -8.47 -10.37 -6.55
C LEU A 51 -9.51 -10.33 -5.43
N LYS A 52 -10.46 -11.26 -5.40
CA LYS A 52 -11.37 -11.41 -4.25
C LYS A 52 -11.23 -12.84 -3.77
N ALA A 53 -10.94 -13.06 -2.49
CA ALA A 53 -10.81 -14.41 -1.96
C ALA A 53 -11.50 -14.55 -0.61
N TYR A 54 -12.28 -15.60 -0.49
CA TYR A 54 -13.05 -15.92 0.69
C TYR A 54 -12.24 -16.91 1.50
N LEU A 55 -11.89 -16.53 2.73
CA LEU A 55 -11.05 -17.35 3.59
C LEU A 55 -11.90 -18.06 4.64
N GLU A 56 -11.58 -19.32 4.88
CA GLU A 56 -12.02 -20.08 6.03
C GLU A 56 -10.86 -20.17 7.02
N LYS A 57 -11.11 -19.66 8.23
CA LYS A 57 -10.12 -19.73 9.31
C LYS A 57 -10.01 -21.17 9.79
N ILE A 58 -8.80 -21.70 9.85
CA ILE A 58 -8.49 -23.01 10.45
C ILE A 58 -8.31 -22.82 11.97
N ASP A 59 -9.32 -22.27 12.63
CA ASP A 59 -9.51 -22.45 14.08
C ASP A 59 -10.84 -23.18 14.19
N GLY A 60 -11.01 -24.13 15.12
CA GLY A 60 -12.14 -25.08 15.20
C GLY A 60 -13.57 -24.53 15.13
N VAL A 61 -13.76 -23.21 15.00
CA VAL A 61 -15.00 -22.52 14.63
C VAL A 61 -14.89 -22.03 13.17
N LYS A 62 -15.52 -22.74 12.23
CA LYS A 62 -15.62 -22.37 10.80
C LYS A 62 -16.35 -21.02 10.63
N GLN A 63 -15.63 -19.90 10.75
CA GLN A 63 -16.14 -18.59 10.37
C GLN A 63 -15.73 -18.27 8.93
N LYS A 64 -16.75 -18.07 8.08
CA LYS A 64 -16.57 -17.64 6.69
C LYS A 64 -16.35 -16.13 6.66
N TYR A 65 -15.13 -15.68 6.36
CA TYR A 65 -14.86 -14.25 6.22
C TYR A 65 -14.72 -13.87 4.75
N LYS A 66 -15.50 -12.88 4.32
CA LYS A 66 -15.38 -12.25 3.01
C LYS A 66 -14.22 -11.27 3.04
N ILE A 67 -13.07 -11.65 2.49
CA ILE A 67 -11.94 -10.74 2.35
C ILE A 67 -11.87 -10.30 0.88
N THR A 68 -12.08 -9.00 0.66
CA THR A 68 -11.89 -8.42 -0.66
C THR A 68 -10.42 -7.98 -0.75
N PHE A 69 -9.63 -8.62 -1.62
CA PHE A 69 -8.23 -8.24 -1.83
C PHE A 69 -8.15 -7.21 -2.95
N LEU A 70 -8.43 -5.95 -2.63
CA LEU A 70 -8.37 -4.92 -3.67
C LEU A 70 -6.92 -4.58 -4.01
N TYR A 71 -6.33 -5.40 -4.86
CA TYR A 71 -5.14 -5.05 -5.60
C TYR A 71 -5.58 -4.11 -6.72
N ARG A 72 -5.15 -2.85 -6.61
CA ARG A 72 -5.29 -1.89 -7.70
C ARG A 72 -3.90 -1.49 -8.09
N ALA A 73 -3.49 -1.90 -9.28
CA ALA A 73 -2.36 -1.33 -9.98
C ALA A 73 -2.70 0.13 -10.36
N THR A 74 -2.67 1.05 -9.40
CA THR A 74 -2.93 2.47 -9.64
C THR A 74 -1.61 3.19 -9.92
N GLY A 75 -1.10 2.96 -11.13
CA GLY A 75 0.08 3.60 -11.73
C GLY A 75 0.19 3.18 -13.20
N LEU A 76 0.88 3.96 -14.04
CA LEU A 76 1.11 3.60 -15.46
C LEU A 76 1.89 2.28 -15.59
N PHE A 77 2.73 1.97 -14.60
CA PHE A 77 3.48 0.71 -14.47
C PHE A 77 3.45 0.25 -13.01
N SER A 78 2.43 -0.51 -12.62
CA SER A 78 2.40 -1.02 -11.24
C SER A 78 3.42 -2.14 -11.05
N ILE A 79 4.38 -1.90 -10.15
CA ILE A 79 5.41 -2.87 -9.77
C ILE A 79 4.93 -3.87 -8.72
N ARG A 80 3.77 -3.62 -8.09
CA ARG A 80 3.14 -4.51 -7.12
C ARG A 80 2.35 -5.58 -7.86
N GLN A 81 2.67 -6.84 -7.60
CA GLN A 81 2.05 -7.98 -8.25
C GLN A 81 0.88 -8.52 -7.43
N VAL A 82 -0.18 -8.98 -8.09
CA VAL A 82 -1.29 -9.69 -7.44
C VAL A 82 -0.79 -11.07 -6.98
N PRO A 83 -1.05 -11.50 -5.73
CA PRO A 83 -0.74 -12.84 -5.26
C PRO A 83 -1.40 -13.90 -6.13
N GLN A 84 -0.66 -14.96 -6.45
CA GLN A 84 -1.19 -16.11 -7.15
C GLN A 84 -1.77 -17.08 -6.13
N ILE A 85 -3.10 -17.10 -6.05
CA ILE A 85 -3.87 -18.03 -5.23
C ILE A 85 -4.89 -18.76 -6.10
N ASN A 86 -5.26 -19.97 -5.67
CA ASN A 86 -6.33 -20.78 -6.24
C ASN A 86 -7.35 -21.15 -5.15
N ASP A 87 -8.48 -21.69 -5.59
CA ASP A 87 -9.49 -22.26 -4.71
C ASP A 87 -8.91 -23.46 -3.96
N GLU A 88 -9.36 -23.67 -2.72
CA GLU A 88 -8.95 -24.76 -1.82
C GLU A 88 -7.46 -24.76 -1.45
N GLU A 89 -6.75 -23.65 -1.71
CA GLU A 89 -5.33 -23.50 -1.39
C GLU A 89 -5.16 -22.93 0.02
N GLU A 90 -4.22 -23.50 0.79
CA GLU A 90 -3.81 -22.91 2.06
C GLU A 90 -2.90 -21.72 1.79
N ILE A 91 -3.22 -20.59 2.43
CA ILE A 91 -2.45 -19.37 2.33
C ILE A 91 -1.91 -18.97 3.70
N THR A 92 -0.79 -18.28 3.67
CA THR A 92 -0.19 -17.65 4.84
C THR A 92 -0.08 -16.16 4.64
N TYR A 93 -0.33 -15.37 5.68
CA TYR A 93 -0.26 -13.91 5.61
C TYR A 93 0.13 -13.31 6.97
N TYR A 94 0.56 -12.04 6.94
CA TYR A 94 0.79 -11.23 8.13
C TYR A 94 -0.37 -10.26 8.32
N GLU A 95 -0.76 -10.03 9.57
CA GLU A 95 -1.81 -9.06 9.90
C GLU A 95 -1.19 -7.82 10.55
N ILE A 96 -1.31 -6.68 9.87
CA ILE A 96 -0.86 -5.38 10.37
C ILE A 96 -1.93 -4.79 11.29
N GLU A 97 -1.48 -4.16 12.38
CA GLU A 97 -2.36 -3.43 13.27
C GLU A 97 -3.13 -2.32 12.53
N LYS A 98 -4.42 -2.20 12.82
CA LYS A 98 -5.27 -1.19 12.18
C LYS A 98 -4.77 0.21 12.52
N CYS A 99 -4.43 0.99 11.50
CA CYS A 99 -3.98 2.36 11.68
C CYS A 99 -5.15 3.34 11.45
N TYR A 100 -5.24 4.39 12.26
CA TYR A 100 -6.32 5.39 12.22
C TYR A 100 -6.51 6.06 10.84
N PHE A 101 -5.48 6.08 10.00
CA PHE A 101 -5.48 6.71 8.67
C PHE A 101 -6.07 5.82 7.55
N ASN A 102 -6.41 4.57 7.83
CA ASN A 102 -6.97 3.63 6.85
C ASN A 102 -8.44 3.28 7.17
N LYS A 103 -9.25 4.30 7.47
CA LYS A 103 -10.70 4.15 7.70
C LYS A 103 -11.53 4.24 6.41
N ASP A 104 -10.89 4.39 5.25
CA ASP A 104 -11.61 4.61 4.00
C ASP A 104 -12.01 3.28 3.33
N ASP A 105 -13.30 2.97 3.36
CA ASP A 105 -13.95 1.96 2.52
C ASP A 105 -13.72 2.18 1.02
N VAL A 106 -13.22 3.36 0.61
CA VAL A 106 -12.94 3.74 -0.79
C VAL A 106 -11.92 2.83 -1.46
N PHE A 107 -10.97 2.27 -0.71
CA PHE A 107 -9.96 1.35 -1.27
C PHE A 107 -10.06 -0.08 -0.74
N SER A 108 -10.88 -0.37 0.28
CA SER A 108 -11.05 -1.71 0.85
C SER A 108 -9.73 -2.48 1.02
N THR A 109 -8.66 -1.77 1.40
CA THR A 109 -7.33 -2.33 1.54
C THR A 109 -7.30 -3.13 2.83
N THR A 110 -7.24 -4.45 2.68
CA THR A 110 -7.09 -5.36 3.82
C THR A 110 -5.82 -5.05 4.61
N ASN A 111 -5.86 -5.22 5.93
CA ASN A 111 -4.69 -5.16 6.79
C ASN A 111 -3.82 -6.43 6.72
N LYS A 112 -4.14 -7.32 5.78
CA LYS A 112 -3.41 -8.58 5.54
C LYS A 112 -2.42 -8.37 4.40
N VAL A 113 -1.15 -8.64 4.67
CA VAL A 113 -0.04 -8.42 3.73
C VAL A 113 0.79 -9.69 3.58
N GLY A 114 1.61 -9.75 2.53
CA GLY A 114 2.56 -10.86 2.38
C GLY A 114 1.90 -12.20 2.08
N ILE A 115 0.78 -12.19 1.36
CA ILE A 115 0.03 -13.42 1.08
C ILE A 115 0.90 -14.35 0.24
N SER A 116 1.15 -15.53 0.76
CA SER A 116 1.87 -16.59 0.06
C SER A 116 1.15 -17.93 0.17
N THR A 117 1.42 -18.79 -0.79
CA THR A 117 1.00 -20.19 -0.79
C THR A 117 2.23 -21.08 -0.77
N GLU A 118 2.06 -22.40 -0.61
CA GLU A 118 3.19 -23.33 -0.71
C GLU A 118 3.89 -23.22 -2.07
N LYS A 119 3.11 -23.11 -3.16
CA LYS A 119 3.62 -22.97 -4.53
C LYS A 119 4.18 -21.59 -4.83
N TYR A 120 3.56 -20.54 -4.30
CA TYR A 120 3.88 -19.16 -4.64
C TYR A 120 4.28 -18.38 -3.40
N GLN A 121 5.59 -18.41 -3.11
CA GLN A 121 6.16 -17.58 -2.05
C GLN A 121 6.19 -16.10 -2.46
N ARG A 122 5.88 -15.23 -1.50
CA ARG A 122 5.92 -13.78 -1.69
C ARG A 122 7.35 -13.31 -1.49
N SER A 123 7.90 -12.58 -2.46
CA SER A 123 9.24 -11.99 -2.29
C SER A 123 9.20 -10.83 -1.30
N ASP A 124 10.33 -10.61 -0.65
CA ASP A 124 10.63 -9.49 0.25
C ASP A 124 10.20 -8.13 -0.30
N PHE A 125 10.54 -7.86 -1.57
CA PHE A 125 10.15 -6.63 -2.24
C PHE A 125 8.63 -6.50 -2.40
N GLN A 126 7.95 -7.59 -2.77
CA GLN A 126 6.48 -7.58 -2.90
C GLN A 126 5.78 -7.45 -1.54
N LEU A 127 6.36 -8.05 -0.49
CA LEU A 127 5.92 -7.89 0.90
C LEU A 127 6.05 -6.43 1.37
N PHE A 128 7.19 -5.78 1.09
CA PHE A 128 7.37 -4.35 1.34
C PHE A 128 6.30 -3.51 0.63
N LEU A 129 6.01 -3.81 -0.63
CA LEU A 129 4.97 -3.11 -1.40
C LEU A 129 3.56 -3.38 -0.87
N ASP A 130 3.28 -4.57 -0.33
CA ASP A 130 2.00 -4.88 0.32
C ASP A 130 1.81 -4.03 1.59
N ILE A 131 2.85 -3.90 2.43
CA ILE A 131 2.84 -3.03 3.62
C ILE A 131 2.69 -1.56 3.21
N PHE A 132 3.46 -1.12 2.21
CA PHE A 132 3.41 0.25 1.72
C PHE A 132 2.02 0.62 1.20
N SER A 133 1.41 -0.27 0.41
CA SER A 133 0.09 -0.07 -0.15
C SER A 133 -1.02 -0.01 0.91
N TYR A 134 -0.81 -0.59 2.09
CA TYR A 134 -1.76 -0.49 3.21
C TYR A 134 -1.77 0.91 3.83
N TYR A 135 -0.62 1.59 3.86
CA TYR A 135 -0.50 2.97 4.37
C TYR A 135 -0.79 4.04 3.32
N LYS A 136 -0.68 3.71 2.03
CA LYS A 136 -1.07 4.57 0.91
C LYS A 136 -2.60 4.72 0.86
N ASN A 137 -3.12 5.94 1.02
CA ASN A 137 -4.55 6.26 0.93
C ASN A 137 -4.83 7.45 -0.01
N VAL A 138 -6.10 7.89 -0.12
CA VAL A 138 -6.50 9.04 -0.97
C VAL A 138 -5.70 10.30 -0.62
N LEU A 139 -5.40 10.52 0.67
CA LEU A 139 -4.66 11.68 1.15
C LEU A 139 -3.22 11.69 0.60
N PHE A 140 -2.58 10.53 0.48
CA PHE A 140 -1.27 10.42 -0.19
C PHE A 140 -1.34 10.95 -1.63
N TYR A 141 -2.36 10.53 -2.39
CA TYR A 141 -2.59 11.00 -3.76
C TYR A 141 -2.90 12.49 -3.82
N ALA A 142 -3.77 12.99 -2.93
CA ALA A 142 -4.15 14.40 -2.89
C ALA A 142 -2.93 15.29 -2.58
N LEU A 143 -2.11 14.92 -1.59
CA LEU A 143 -0.89 15.65 -1.25
C LEU A 143 0.14 15.59 -2.38
N PHE A 144 0.23 14.49 -3.11
CA PHE A 144 1.09 14.39 -4.29
C PHE A 144 0.66 15.36 -5.41
N PHE A 145 -0.62 15.33 -5.82
CA PHE A 145 -1.11 16.24 -6.87
C PHE A 145 -1.01 17.70 -6.46
N LEU A 146 -1.23 17.98 -5.18
CA LEU A 146 -1.04 19.30 -4.59
C LEU A 146 0.41 19.76 -4.75
N ASN A 147 1.39 18.92 -4.42
CA ASN A 147 2.81 19.23 -4.67
C ASN A 147 3.11 19.50 -6.15
N CYS A 148 2.58 18.69 -7.08
CA CYS A 148 2.78 18.89 -8.51
C CYS A 148 2.18 20.23 -8.99
N ALA A 149 0.96 20.55 -8.58
CA ALA A 149 0.31 21.82 -8.93
C ALA A 149 1.09 23.02 -8.36
N PHE A 150 1.59 22.91 -7.13
CA PHE A 150 2.41 23.95 -6.53
C PHE A 150 3.79 24.08 -7.18
N TYR A 151 4.39 22.99 -7.64
CA TYR A 151 5.63 23.03 -8.43
C TYR A 151 5.44 23.85 -9.72
N CYS A 152 4.32 23.66 -10.43
CA CYS A 152 4.00 24.47 -11.60
C CYS A 152 3.81 25.96 -11.28
N TYR A 153 3.45 26.29 -10.02
CA TYR A 153 3.15 27.65 -9.58
C TYR A 153 4.35 28.36 -8.91
N VAL A 154 5.22 27.64 -8.20
CA VAL A 154 6.45 28.17 -7.60
C VAL A 154 7.50 28.24 -8.68
N ASP A 155 7.65 29.45 -9.22
CA ASP A 155 8.78 29.95 -10.00
C ASP A 155 9.93 28.94 -10.23
N SER A 156 10.05 28.48 -11.48
CA SER A 156 10.93 27.42 -12.00
C SER A 156 12.44 27.58 -11.73
N SER A 157 12.83 28.63 -11.02
CA SER A 157 14.20 29.06 -10.74
C SER A 157 14.86 28.34 -9.54
N ASN A 158 14.08 27.76 -8.61
CA ASN A 158 14.65 27.08 -7.44
C ASN A 158 14.98 25.59 -7.73
N LYS A 159 16.26 25.30 -8.02
CA LYS A 159 16.76 23.97 -8.38
C LYS A 159 16.51 22.89 -7.32
N SER A 160 16.56 23.23 -6.03
CA SER A 160 16.39 22.25 -4.94
C SER A 160 14.95 21.74 -4.86
N ILE A 161 13.97 22.63 -5.03
CA ILE A 161 12.55 22.25 -5.05
C ILE A 161 12.25 21.37 -6.27
N LYS A 162 12.82 21.71 -7.43
CA LYS A 162 12.69 20.92 -8.66
C LYS A 162 13.23 19.49 -8.53
N PHE A 163 14.37 19.32 -7.86
CA PHE A 163 14.95 18.01 -7.60
C PHE A 163 14.03 17.14 -6.71
N PHE A 164 13.53 17.70 -5.60
CA PHE A 164 12.60 17.01 -4.72
C PHE A 164 11.29 16.61 -5.43
N CYS A 165 10.68 17.52 -6.19
CA CYS A 165 9.46 17.22 -6.95
C CYS A 165 9.66 16.14 -8.00
N ASN A 166 10.82 16.10 -8.68
CA ASN A 166 11.14 15.03 -9.62
C ASN A 166 11.27 13.67 -8.91
N ILE A 167 11.94 13.61 -7.76
CA ILE A 167 12.03 12.38 -6.96
C ILE A 167 10.62 11.90 -6.58
N TYR A 168 9.77 12.80 -6.09
CA TYR A 168 8.39 12.44 -5.73
C TYR A 168 7.57 11.98 -6.95
N THR A 169 7.74 12.63 -8.10
CA THR A 169 7.04 12.25 -9.35
C THR A 169 7.48 10.88 -9.85
N ILE A 170 8.78 10.60 -9.79
CA ILE A 170 9.35 9.29 -10.11
C ILE A 170 8.76 8.24 -9.17
N ILE A 171 8.84 8.46 -7.85
CA ILE A 171 8.27 7.55 -6.84
C ILE A 171 6.79 7.28 -7.13
N PHE A 172 6.02 8.32 -7.49
CA PHE A 172 4.61 8.18 -7.84
C PHE A 172 4.35 7.37 -9.12
N LEU A 173 5.15 7.55 -10.17
CA LEU A 173 5.00 6.81 -11.43
C LEU A 173 5.18 5.30 -11.27
N PHE A 174 5.95 4.88 -10.26
CA PHE A 174 6.26 3.48 -9.98
C PHE A 174 5.34 2.82 -8.94
N ILE A 175 4.46 3.57 -8.27
CA ILE A 175 3.59 3.12 -7.15
C ILE A 175 2.13 2.98 -7.56
#